data_AF-A0A9P7B5G9-F1
#
_entry.id   AF-A0A9P7B5G9-F1
#
_cell.length_a   1.000
_cell.length_b   1.000
_cell.length_c   1.000
_cell.angle_alpha   90.00
_cell.angle_beta   90.00
_cell.angle_gamma   90.00
#
_symmetry.space_group_name_H-M   'P 1'
#
loop_
_entity.id
_entity.type
_entity.pdbx_description
1 polymer ?
#
loop_
_entity_poly.entity_id
_entity_poly.type
_entity_poly.pdbx_seq_one_letter_code
_entity_poly.pdbx_strand_id
1 'polypeptide(L)'
;MPNSMEYVGGQVDAEYHVTMSWDFTAKLSRQKPESIEITQDHLGSVPLRGNWCLTVDSDGDDLTIMVNHGELPVGAHGERVTVTGDFAYLLDDGTWQQIDTNAWTANIARPRLSKKGLPIISYEFSRSKRKLAQKEKLPHAIQKSIQQYRFSITLTQEPRKAPEPKPDSTKASANLSNLAHSPTRDVRLLFKRFADNLELELWTDAEFLADASEYYKALFASGGIETVVKSRKKRQRAAAPTVALEQKQLPAPAPAADLSVDWQDSDDETDAFLVERDWMNCTTTKQDTAEFDYQEIKVHETAYSTMCAVLLYLQSGLIKFAPLRSSSSSAADALSPDELLKKRHAALTKSLEAQPTLPPAVSPKSVYRLAHLLERNDLQQKALDSLASNLTIPGAADELFSPVSVAYDQVRKIVFDFVVENWDEVKVTEAWRAVRSNVARGHGQAAAEGAAQILFDLLAAINDS
;
A
#
# COMPACT_ATOMS: atom_id res chain seq x y z
N MET A 1 -7.34 -43.27 -2.74
CA MET A 1 -7.99 -42.94 -4.02
C MET A 1 -7.42 -41.62 -4.49
N PRO A 2 -6.95 -41.47 -5.74
CA PRO A 2 -6.41 -40.19 -6.18
C PRO A 2 -7.54 -39.17 -6.25
N ASN A 3 -7.31 -37.97 -5.70
CA ASN A 3 -8.32 -36.90 -5.67
C ASN A 3 -8.75 -36.57 -7.11
N SER A 4 -10.07 -36.65 -7.35
CA SER A 4 -10.69 -36.50 -8.68
C SER A 4 -10.74 -35.06 -9.20
N MET A 5 -10.17 -34.11 -8.46
CA MET A 5 -10.16 -32.70 -8.82
C MET A 5 -8.79 -32.11 -8.56
N GLU A 6 -8.24 -31.48 -9.58
CA GLU A 6 -6.99 -30.72 -9.57
C GLU A 6 -7.33 -29.26 -9.86
N TYR A 7 -6.84 -28.35 -9.04
CA TYR A 7 -7.01 -26.92 -9.26
C TYR A 7 -6.11 -26.48 -10.42
N VAL A 8 -6.72 -26.02 -11.51
CA VAL A 8 -6.02 -25.64 -12.75
C VAL A 8 -5.79 -24.14 -12.88
N GLY A 9 -6.34 -23.34 -11.96
CA GLY A 9 -6.20 -21.87 -11.92
C GLY A 9 -7.51 -21.14 -11.59
N GLY A 10 -7.37 -19.86 -11.27
CA GLY A 10 -8.45 -18.95 -10.95
C GLY A 10 -8.11 -17.55 -11.46
N GLN A 11 -9.10 -16.85 -11.98
CA GLN A 11 -8.97 -15.49 -12.49
C GLN A 11 -10.02 -14.59 -11.84
N VAL A 12 -9.60 -13.38 -11.47
CA VAL A 12 -10.50 -12.32 -11.02
C VAL A 12 -10.43 -11.21 -12.05
N ASP A 13 -11.59 -10.78 -12.52
CA ASP A 13 -11.76 -9.61 -13.37
C ASP A 13 -12.61 -8.58 -12.64
N ALA A 14 -12.22 -7.32 -12.70
CA ALA A 14 -12.90 -6.22 -12.03
C ALA A 14 -12.91 -5.01 -12.95
N GLU A 15 -14.11 -4.53 -13.26
CA GLU A 15 -14.34 -3.39 -14.14
C GLU A 15 -15.00 -2.25 -13.36
N TYR A 16 -14.48 -1.04 -13.52
CA TYR A 16 -15.05 0.17 -12.95
C TYR A 16 -15.47 1.10 -14.09
N HIS A 17 -16.78 1.26 -14.26
CA HIS A 17 -17.38 2.17 -15.24
C HIS A 17 -18.39 3.09 -14.56
N VAL A 18 -18.37 4.38 -14.93
CA VAL A 18 -19.35 5.38 -14.48
C VAL A 18 -19.91 6.10 -15.69
N THR A 19 -21.24 6.06 -15.85
CA THR A 19 -21.95 6.78 -16.91
C THR A 19 -22.81 7.89 -16.32
N MET A 20 -22.61 9.11 -16.81
CA MET A 20 -23.47 10.26 -16.50
C MET A 20 -24.23 10.66 -17.75
N SER A 21 -25.52 10.94 -17.63
CA SER A 21 -26.39 11.27 -18.77
C SER A 21 -27.21 12.52 -18.47
N TRP A 22 -27.28 13.41 -19.45
CA TRP A 22 -28.07 14.63 -19.39
C TRP A 22 -29.11 14.61 -20.50
N ASP A 23 -30.38 14.72 -20.10
CA ASP A 23 -31.50 14.80 -21.01
C ASP A 23 -31.95 16.26 -21.13
N PHE A 24 -32.13 16.73 -22.36
CA PHE A 24 -32.57 18.09 -22.63
C PHE A 24 -33.42 18.17 -23.88
N THR A 25 -34.31 19.15 -23.90
CA THR A 25 -35.21 19.38 -25.04
C THR A 25 -34.71 20.60 -25.82
N ALA A 26 -34.51 20.45 -27.12
CA ALA A 26 -33.97 21.52 -27.96
C ALA A 26 -34.57 21.52 -29.38
N LYS A 27 -34.48 22.67 -30.05
CA LYS A 27 -34.71 22.81 -31.49
C LYS A 27 -33.43 23.30 -32.15
N LEU A 28 -32.68 22.37 -32.75
CA LEU A 28 -31.31 22.62 -33.23
C LEU A 28 -31.24 23.45 -34.53
N SER A 29 -32.37 23.70 -35.20
CA SER A 29 -32.42 24.52 -36.43
C SER A 29 -32.55 26.03 -36.17
N ARG A 30 -32.46 26.51 -34.92
CA ARG A 30 -32.58 27.95 -34.62
C ARG A 30 -31.39 28.72 -35.19
N GLN A 31 -31.65 29.94 -35.69
CA GLN A 31 -30.64 30.81 -36.31
C GLN A 31 -29.86 31.66 -35.32
N LYS A 32 -30.38 31.84 -34.10
CA LYS A 32 -29.68 32.59 -33.05
C LYS A 32 -28.83 31.62 -32.22
N PRO A 33 -27.63 32.04 -31.77
CA PRO A 33 -26.84 31.26 -30.83
C PRO A 33 -27.66 31.00 -29.57
N GLU A 34 -27.74 29.74 -29.16
CA GLU A 34 -28.38 29.34 -27.91
C GLU A 34 -27.43 28.42 -27.15
N SER A 35 -27.20 28.76 -25.88
CA SER A 35 -26.41 27.95 -24.97
C SER A 35 -27.22 27.60 -23.71
N ILE A 36 -27.20 26.33 -23.33
CA ILE A 36 -27.73 25.85 -22.04
C ILE A 36 -26.59 25.26 -21.22
N GLU A 37 -26.62 25.49 -19.91
CA GLU A 37 -25.73 24.88 -18.94
C GLU A 37 -26.58 24.08 -17.95
N ILE A 38 -26.27 22.80 -17.78
CA ILE A 38 -26.97 21.86 -16.91
C ILE A 38 -25.99 21.40 -15.84
N THR A 39 -26.21 21.83 -14.60
CA THR A 39 -25.34 21.53 -13.46
C THR A 39 -25.59 20.11 -12.92
N GLN A 40 -24.64 19.63 -12.12
CA GLN A 40 -24.69 18.32 -11.46
C GLN A 40 -25.88 18.14 -10.50
N ASP A 41 -26.52 19.22 -10.05
CA ASP A 41 -27.62 19.17 -9.08
C ASP A 41 -28.78 18.28 -9.56
N HIS A 42 -28.87 18.03 -10.87
CA HIS A 42 -29.86 17.16 -11.51
C HIS A 42 -29.44 15.68 -11.65
N LEU A 43 -28.18 15.31 -11.34
CA LEU A 43 -27.62 13.96 -11.49
C LEU A 43 -27.58 13.15 -10.19
N GLY A 44 -27.80 13.78 -9.02
CA GLY A 44 -27.61 13.15 -7.72
C GLY A 44 -26.14 12.99 -7.32
N SER A 45 -25.85 12.08 -6.37
CA SER A 45 -24.48 11.82 -5.92
C SER A 45 -23.68 11.11 -7.02
N VAL A 46 -22.72 11.81 -7.62
CA VAL A 46 -21.79 11.23 -8.60
C VAL A 46 -20.59 10.66 -7.83
N PRO A 47 -20.22 9.38 -7.99
CA PRO A 47 -19.10 8.75 -7.30
C PRO A 47 -17.73 9.16 -7.88
N LEU A 48 -17.65 10.31 -8.53
CA LEU A 48 -16.45 10.89 -9.14
C LEU A 48 -16.24 12.28 -8.56
N ARG A 49 -14.99 12.59 -8.17
CA ARG A 49 -14.60 13.95 -7.78
C ARG A 49 -14.85 14.92 -8.95
N GLY A 50 -15.18 16.17 -8.64
CA GLY A 50 -15.37 17.23 -9.63
C GLY A 50 -16.77 17.83 -9.60
N ASN A 51 -16.88 19.05 -10.13
CA ASN A 51 -18.16 19.75 -10.31
C ASN A 51 -18.60 19.57 -11.75
N TRP A 52 -19.46 18.58 -12.00
CA TRP A 52 -19.83 18.17 -13.34
C TRP A 52 -20.92 19.08 -13.94
N CYS A 53 -20.71 19.59 -15.15
CA CYS A 53 -21.75 20.29 -15.88
C CYS A 53 -21.70 19.98 -17.37
N LEU A 54 -22.87 19.96 -18.00
CA LEU A 54 -23.02 19.89 -19.45
C LEU A 54 -23.32 21.30 -19.97
N THR A 55 -22.56 21.75 -20.95
CA THR A 55 -22.89 22.93 -21.73
C THR A 55 -23.19 22.50 -23.17
N VAL A 56 -24.34 22.90 -23.70
CA VAL A 56 -24.68 22.71 -25.12
C VAL A 56 -24.77 24.07 -25.75
N ASP A 57 -24.00 24.29 -26.81
CA ASP A 57 -24.00 25.50 -27.62
C ASP A 57 -24.34 25.14 -29.07
N SER A 58 -25.28 25.86 -29.65
CA SER A 58 -25.68 25.71 -31.04
C SER A 58 -25.65 27.08 -31.71
N ASP A 59 -24.65 27.30 -32.55
CA ASP A 59 -24.49 28.52 -33.34
C ASP A 59 -24.42 28.17 -34.84
N GLY A 60 -25.34 28.72 -35.63
CA GLY A 60 -25.37 28.48 -37.07
C GLY A 60 -25.43 26.98 -37.43
N ASP A 61 -24.36 26.47 -38.04
CA ASP A 61 -24.20 25.04 -38.38
C ASP A 61 -23.47 24.22 -37.30
N ASP A 62 -22.79 24.89 -36.38
CA ASP A 62 -21.95 24.26 -35.37
C ASP A 62 -22.77 23.90 -34.14
N LEU A 63 -22.64 22.63 -33.73
CA LEU A 63 -23.15 22.11 -32.47
C LEU A 63 -21.96 21.70 -31.62
N THR A 64 -21.82 22.33 -30.47
CA THR A 64 -20.76 22.03 -29.50
C THR A 64 -21.37 21.62 -28.18
N ILE A 65 -21.05 20.42 -27.73
CA ILE A 65 -21.43 19.89 -26.43
C ILE A 65 -20.15 19.75 -25.61
N MET A 66 -20.15 20.27 -24.40
CA MET A 66 -19.00 20.26 -23.50
C MET A 66 -19.41 19.65 -22.16
N VAL A 67 -18.65 18.67 -21.69
CA VAL A 67 -18.76 18.19 -20.30
C VAL A 67 -17.56 18.71 -19.53
N ASN A 68 -17.81 19.48 -18.47
CA ASN A 68 -16.77 20.07 -17.61
C ASN A 68 -16.84 19.46 -16.21
N HIS A 69 -15.71 19.38 -15.49
CA HIS A 69 -15.66 18.82 -14.13
C HIS A 69 -14.94 19.72 -13.09
N GLY A 70 -14.91 21.03 -13.31
CA GLY A 70 -14.32 22.02 -12.38
C GLY A 70 -12.78 22.09 -12.39
N GLU A 71 -12.20 22.62 -11.32
CA GLU A 71 -10.75 22.88 -11.12
C GLU A 71 -9.96 21.62 -10.70
N LEU A 72 -10.29 20.45 -11.21
CA LEU A 72 -9.48 19.27 -10.93
C LEU A 72 -8.15 19.33 -11.69
N PRO A 73 -7.03 18.90 -11.08
CA PRO A 73 -5.76 18.78 -11.80
C PRO A 73 -5.87 17.86 -13.02
N VAL A 74 -5.09 18.15 -14.06
CA VAL A 74 -4.95 17.27 -15.22
C VAL A 74 -4.44 15.91 -14.73
N GLY A 75 -5.14 14.83 -15.10
CA GLY A 75 -4.81 13.47 -14.64
C GLY A 75 -5.47 13.05 -13.33
N ALA A 76 -6.35 13.86 -12.72
CA ALA A 76 -7.06 13.49 -11.49
C ALA A 76 -7.87 12.18 -11.56
N HIS A 77 -8.30 11.78 -12.76
CA HIS A 77 -8.98 10.50 -12.99
C HIS A 77 -8.02 9.36 -13.37
N GLY A 78 -6.72 9.63 -13.47
CA GLY A 78 -5.69 8.67 -13.83
C GLY A 78 -5.49 8.51 -15.34
N GLU A 79 -4.27 8.12 -15.74
CA GLU A 79 -3.88 7.92 -17.14
C GLU A 79 -4.55 6.71 -17.82
N ARG A 80 -5.32 5.93 -17.06
CA ARG A 80 -5.96 4.68 -17.51
C ARG A 80 -7.48 4.79 -17.64
N VAL A 81 -8.00 6.00 -17.51
CA VAL A 81 -9.41 6.27 -17.75
C VAL A 81 -9.60 6.63 -19.20
N THR A 82 -10.39 5.83 -19.87
CA THR A 82 -10.92 6.14 -21.20
C THR A 82 -12.25 6.83 -21.02
N VAL A 83 -12.48 7.88 -21.81
CA VAL A 83 -13.72 8.65 -21.74
C VAL A 83 -14.39 8.57 -23.09
N THR A 84 -15.65 8.17 -23.10
CA THR A 84 -16.49 8.11 -24.29
C THR A 84 -17.73 8.95 -24.10
N GLY A 85 -18.19 9.57 -25.18
CA GLY A 85 -19.34 10.45 -25.18
C GLY A 85 -20.29 10.07 -26.28
N ASP A 86 -21.55 9.88 -25.94
CA ASP A 86 -22.61 9.43 -26.85
C ASP A 86 -23.71 10.48 -26.91
N PHE A 87 -24.10 10.85 -28.13
CA PHE A 87 -25.18 11.79 -28.38
C PHE A 87 -26.33 11.10 -29.09
N ALA A 88 -27.56 11.24 -28.58
CA ALA A 88 -28.75 10.58 -29.10
C ALA A 88 -29.99 11.48 -29.03
N TYR A 89 -31.03 11.13 -29.79
CA TYR A 89 -32.37 11.72 -29.68
C TYR A 89 -33.43 10.65 -29.48
N LEU A 90 -34.53 11.01 -28.82
CA LEU A 90 -35.63 10.10 -28.52
C LEU A 90 -36.56 9.97 -29.73
N LEU A 91 -36.93 8.74 -30.07
CA LEU A 91 -37.95 8.41 -31.07
C LEU A 91 -39.34 8.30 -30.43
N ASP A 92 -40.38 8.37 -31.26
CA ASP A 92 -41.78 8.31 -30.82
C ASP A 92 -42.14 6.98 -30.12
N ASP A 93 -41.40 5.91 -30.40
CA ASP A 93 -41.53 4.60 -29.76
C ASP A 93 -40.82 4.51 -28.40
N GLY A 94 -40.17 5.60 -27.95
CA GLY A 94 -39.43 5.67 -26.71
C GLY A 94 -37.99 5.17 -26.77
N THR A 95 -37.49 4.78 -27.95
CA THR A 95 -36.11 4.34 -28.13
C THR A 95 -35.16 5.49 -28.41
N TRP A 96 -33.90 5.36 -27.97
CA TRP A 96 -32.86 6.38 -28.23
C TRP A 96 -32.11 6.06 -29.52
N GLN A 97 -32.24 6.95 -30.51
CA GLN A 97 -31.49 6.87 -31.75
C GLN A 97 -30.16 7.59 -31.60
N GLN A 98 -29.06 6.84 -31.69
CA GLN A 98 -27.70 7.38 -31.60
C GLN A 98 -27.37 8.24 -32.83
N ILE A 99 -26.90 9.46 -32.57
CA ILE A 99 -26.45 10.45 -33.56
C ILE A 99 -24.95 10.27 -33.83
N ASP A 100 -24.12 10.26 -32.79
CA ASP A 100 -22.68 10.05 -32.95
C ASP A 100 -22.02 9.75 -31.60
N THR A 101 -20.79 9.26 -31.68
CA THR A 101 -19.92 8.99 -30.53
C THR A 101 -18.60 9.73 -30.69
N ASN A 102 -17.97 10.04 -29.57
CA ASN A 102 -16.60 10.51 -29.52
C ASN A 102 -15.84 9.82 -28.39
N ALA A 103 -14.60 9.43 -28.65
CA ALA A 103 -13.70 8.89 -27.64
C ALA A 103 -12.58 9.89 -27.39
N TRP A 104 -12.31 10.17 -26.12
CA TRP A 104 -11.16 10.92 -25.66
C TRP A 104 -10.20 9.95 -24.98
N THR A 105 -8.96 9.87 -25.47
CA THR A 105 -7.90 9.12 -24.80
C THR A 105 -7.39 9.87 -23.58
N ALA A 106 -6.70 9.17 -22.69
CA ALA A 106 -6.00 9.78 -21.56
C ALA A 106 -5.15 10.98 -22.03
N ASN A 107 -5.21 12.08 -21.28
CA ASN A 107 -4.55 13.37 -21.56
C ASN A 107 -5.16 14.27 -22.65
N ILE A 108 -6.33 13.95 -23.24
CA ILE A 108 -6.96 14.84 -24.24
C ILE A 108 -7.75 15.99 -23.62
N ALA A 109 -8.24 15.86 -22.39
CA ALA A 109 -9.05 16.90 -21.76
C ALA A 109 -8.20 18.16 -21.56
N ARG A 110 -8.48 19.20 -22.37
CA ARG A 110 -7.64 20.40 -22.43
C ARG A 110 -8.04 21.39 -21.34
N PRO A 111 -7.09 22.00 -20.62
CA PRO A 111 -7.37 23.14 -19.78
C PRO A 111 -7.99 24.25 -20.63
N ARG A 112 -9.12 24.80 -20.17
CA ARG A 112 -9.81 25.95 -20.75
C ARG A 112 -10.23 26.90 -19.64
N LEU A 113 -10.65 28.10 -20.04
CA LEU A 113 -11.30 29.02 -19.11
C LEU A 113 -12.81 28.89 -19.26
N SER A 114 -13.51 28.81 -18.13
CA SER A 114 -14.98 28.91 -18.10
C SER A 114 -15.44 30.31 -18.54
N LYS A 115 -16.75 30.48 -18.78
CA LYS A 115 -17.33 31.82 -19.05
C LYS A 115 -17.03 32.85 -17.94
N LYS A 116 -16.69 32.39 -16.73
CA LYS A 116 -16.31 33.22 -15.56
C LYS A 116 -14.80 33.40 -15.40
N GLY A 117 -13.98 32.90 -16.33
CA GLY A 117 -12.52 33.03 -16.30
C GLY A 117 -11.79 32.04 -15.38
N LEU A 118 -12.48 31.03 -14.84
CA LEU A 118 -11.87 29.99 -14.00
C LEU A 118 -11.31 28.84 -14.85
N PRO A 119 -10.16 28.25 -14.48
CA PRO A 119 -9.61 27.10 -15.18
C PRO A 119 -10.54 25.89 -15.04
N ILE A 120 -10.89 25.26 -16.16
CA ILE A 120 -11.71 24.06 -16.22
C ILE A 120 -11.07 23.05 -17.15
N ILE A 121 -11.33 21.77 -16.89
CA ILE A 121 -11.04 20.69 -17.81
C ILE A 121 -12.35 20.29 -18.50
N SER A 122 -12.31 20.14 -19.83
CA SER A 122 -13.50 19.92 -20.66
C SER A 122 -13.31 18.79 -21.68
N TYR A 123 -14.35 17.96 -21.81
CA TYR A 123 -14.56 17.04 -22.91
C TYR A 123 -15.46 17.69 -23.95
N GLU A 124 -14.85 18.14 -25.04
CA GLU A 124 -15.53 18.84 -26.13
C GLU A 124 -15.94 17.87 -27.24
N PHE A 125 -17.22 17.92 -27.61
CA PHE A 125 -17.85 17.25 -28.72
C PHE A 125 -18.39 18.30 -29.68
N SER A 126 -17.69 18.53 -30.80
CA SER A 126 -18.14 19.49 -31.83
C SER A 126 -18.48 18.77 -33.13
N ARG A 127 -19.65 19.08 -33.71
CA ARG A 127 -20.13 18.52 -34.98
C ARG A 127 -20.87 19.57 -35.80
N SER A 128 -20.82 19.43 -37.12
CA SER A 128 -21.65 20.22 -38.06
C SER A 128 -23.01 19.54 -38.25
N LYS A 129 -24.09 20.29 -38.01
CA LYS A 129 -25.48 19.83 -38.15
C LYS A 129 -25.80 19.42 -39.59
N ARG A 130 -25.29 20.16 -40.58
CA ARG A 130 -25.40 19.80 -42.01
C ARG A 130 -24.70 18.49 -42.33
N LYS A 131 -23.48 18.27 -41.82
CA LYS A 131 -22.75 17.00 -42.04
C LYS A 131 -23.47 15.80 -41.41
N LEU A 132 -24.06 15.98 -40.22
CA LEU A 132 -24.85 14.94 -39.57
C LEU A 132 -26.15 14.63 -40.35
N ALA A 133 -26.79 15.64 -40.95
CA ALA A 133 -27.95 15.45 -41.81
C ALA A 133 -27.61 14.71 -43.11
N GLN A 134 -26.48 15.05 -43.76
CA GLN A 134 -26.01 14.38 -44.97
C GLN A 134 -25.69 12.89 -44.75
N LYS A 135 -25.28 12.52 -43.53
CA LYS A 135 -25.03 11.12 -43.14
C LYS A 135 -26.28 10.43 -42.61
N GLU A 136 -27.45 11.07 -42.71
CA GLU A 136 -28.75 10.60 -42.18
C GLU A 136 -28.77 10.32 -40.65
N LYS A 137 -27.72 10.72 -39.92
CA LYS A 137 -27.63 10.51 -38.46
C LYS A 137 -28.47 11.52 -37.67
N LEU A 138 -28.65 12.73 -38.21
CA LEU A 138 -29.51 13.76 -37.63
C LEU A 138 -30.31 14.46 -38.75
N PRO A 139 -31.44 13.89 -39.19
CA PRO A 139 -32.21 14.41 -40.32
C PRO A 139 -32.71 15.85 -40.10
N HIS A 140 -32.84 16.63 -41.19
CA HIS A 140 -33.32 18.01 -41.11
C HIS A 140 -34.73 18.15 -40.50
N ALA A 141 -35.58 17.13 -40.64
CA ALA A 141 -36.90 17.12 -40.00
C ALA A 141 -36.77 17.16 -38.47
N ILE A 142 -35.92 16.29 -37.90
CA ILE A 142 -35.62 16.20 -36.47
C ILE A 142 -35.01 17.51 -35.96
N GLN A 143 -34.08 18.11 -36.72
CA GLN A 143 -33.47 19.39 -36.35
C GLN A 143 -34.47 20.56 -36.27
N LYS A 144 -35.51 20.54 -37.13
CA LYS A 144 -36.54 21.59 -37.23
C LYS A 144 -37.65 21.46 -36.18
N SER A 145 -37.85 20.26 -35.64
CA SER A 145 -38.75 19.99 -34.52
C SER A 145 -38.08 20.26 -33.18
N ILE A 146 -38.90 20.47 -32.14
CA ILE A 146 -38.45 20.35 -30.77
C ILE A 146 -38.32 18.86 -30.47
N GLN A 147 -37.14 18.43 -30.03
CA GLN A 147 -36.85 17.03 -29.75
C GLN A 147 -36.14 16.88 -28.41
N GLN A 148 -36.32 15.71 -27.80
CA GLN A 148 -35.59 15.32 -26.60
C GLN A 148 -34.28 14.65 -27.01
N TYR A 149 -33.19 15.17 -26.47
CA TYR A 149 -31.84 14.69 -26.70
C TYR A 149 -31.24 14.17 -25.40
N ARG A 150 -30.29 13.25 -25.53
CA ARG A 150 -29.46 12.74 -24.45
C ARG A 150 -28.00 12.85 -24.84
N PHE A 151 -27.20 13.43 -23.97
CA PHE A 151 -25.75 13.29 -24.03
C PHE A 151 -25.28 12.48 -22.83
N SER A 152 -24.54 11.42 -23.09
CA SER A 152 -23.98 10.54 -22.07
C SER A 152 -22.47 10.59 -22.13
N ILE A 153 -21.81 10.64 -20.99
CA ILE A 153 -20.36 10.46 -20.88
C ILE A 153 -20.09 9.23 -20.01
N THR A 154 -19.24 8.33 -20.50
CA THR A 154 -18.86 7.11 -19.81
C THR A 154 -17.36 7.13 -19.57
N LEU A 155 -16.99 7.09 -18.29
CA LEU A 155 -15.62 6.95 -17.83
C LEU A 155 -15.38 5.48 -17.50
N THR A 156 -14.50 4.84 -18.25
CA THR A 156 -14.13 3.43 -18.04
C THR A 156 -12.68 3.39 -17.59
N GLN A 157 -12.47 2.90 -16.37
CA GLN A 157 -11.11 2.62 -15.90
C GLN A 157 -10.73 1.24 -16.41
N GLU A 158 -9.74 1.18 -17.30
CA GLU A 158 -9.26 -0.12 -17.77
C GLU A 158 -8.79 -0.95 -16.58
N PRO A 159 -9.24 -2.22 -16.44
CA PRO A 159 -8.75 -3.12 -15.42
C PRO A 159 -7.23 -3.11 -15.48
N ARG A 160 -6.56 -3.15 -14.32
CA ARG A 160 -5.18 -3.62 -14.30
C ARG A 160 -5.22 -5.01 -14.94
N LYS A 161 -4.85 -5.11 -16.23
CA LYS A 161 -4.20 -6.33 -16.73
C LYS A 161 -3.15 -6.60 -15.69
N ALA A 162 -3.39 -7.60 -14.85
CA ALA A 162 -2.39 -8.07 -13.93
C ALA A 162 -1.15 -8.23 -14.82
N PRO A 163 -0.06 -7.52 -14.52
CA PRO A 163 1.19 -7.88 -15.15
C PRO A 163 1.30 -9.39 -14.96
N GLU A 164 1.57 -10.14 -16.02
CA GLU A 164 2.24 -11.42 -15.80
C GLU A 164 3.32 -11.14 -14.76
N PRO A 165 3.38 -11.90 -13.66
CA PRO A 165 4.22 -11.56 -12.51
C PRO A 165 5.69 -11.63 -12.94
N LYS A 166 6.17 -10.51 -13.47
CA LYS A 166 7.57 -10.16 -13.59
C LYS A 166 7.76 -9.02 -12.60
N PRO A 167 8.53 -9.23 -11.53
CA PRO A 167 8.81 -8.17 -10.57
C PRO A 167 9.55 -7.06 -11.32
N ASP A 168 8.84 -5.98 -11.63
CA ASP A 168 9.40 -4.82 -12.29
C ASP A 168 10.19 -4.01 -11.25
N SER A 169 11.47 -4.38 -11.11
CA SER A 169 12.40 -3.78 -10.15
C SER A 169 12.50 -2.26 -10.32
N THR A 170 12.18 -1.73 -11.49
CA THR A 170 12.20 -0.30 -11.79
C THR A 170 11.08 0.47 -11.07
N LYS A 171 9.85 -0.06 -11.03
CA LYS A 171 8.76 0.58 -10.25
C LYS A 171 8.98 0.46 -8.75
N ALA A 172 9.49 -0.68 -8.30
CA ALA A 172 9.84 -0.90 -6.91
C ALA A 172 10.94 0.07 -6.44
N SER A 173 11.96 0.29 -7.27
CA SER A 173 13.04 1.25 -6.98
C SER A 173 12.56 2.69 -6.88
N ALA A 174 11.65 3.13 -7.76
CA ALA A 174 11.09 4.48 -7.72
C ALA A 174 10.25 4.72 -6.46
N ASN A 175 9.54 3.69 -6.00
CA ASN A 175 8.73 3.74 -4.78
C ASN A 175 9.60 3.77 -3.50
N LEU A 176 10.74 3.09 -3.49
CA LEU A 176 11.72 3.16 -2.40
C LEU A 176 12.43 4.49 -2.31
N SER A 177 12.79 5.11 -3.44
CA SER A 177 13.33 6.48 -3.45
C SER A 177 12.42 7.46 -2.70
N ASN A 178 11.11 7.17 -2.66
CA ASN A 178 10.18 7.97 -1.88
C ASN A 178 10.45 7.81 -0.37
N LEU A 179 10.78 6.61 0.15
CA LEU A 179 11.05 6.28 1.57
C LEU A 179 12.22 7.04 2.22
N ALA A 180 13.09 7.68 1.43
CA ALA A 180 14.12 8.59 1.91
C ALA A 180 13.52 9.96 2.35
N HIS A 181 14.25 10.72 3.16
CA HIS A 181 13.82 12.04 3.64
C HIS A 181 13.45 12.97 2.47
N SER A 182 12.15 13.27 2.31
CA SER A 182 11.61 14.21 1.32
C SER A 182 10.82 15.30 2.05
N PRO A 183 10.96 16.59 1.69
CA PRO A 183 10.22 17.69 2.30
C PRO A 183 8.70 17.63 2.07
N THR A 184 8.22 16.66 1.29
CA THR A 184 6.80 16.47 0.99
C THR A 184 6.08 15.51 1.93
N ARG A 185 6.80 14.87 2.86
CA ARG A 185 6.30 13.77 3.69
C ARG A 185 5.99 14.23 5.09
N ASP A 186 4.86 13.78 5.62
CA ASP A 186 4.29 14.27 6.87
C ASP A 186 4.40 13.27 8.03
N VAL A 187 4.89 12.04 7.81
CA VAL A 187 5.11 11.04 8.86
C VAL A 187 6.56 10.56 8.88
N ARG A 188 7.13 10.54 10.09
CA ARG A 188 8.44 9.97 10.42
C ARG A 188 8.29 8.75 11.31
N LEU A 189 8.77 7.60 10.85
CA LEU A 189 8.92 6.38 11.64
C LEU A 189 10.34 6.33 12.21
N LEU A 190 10.45 6.33 13.54
CA LEU A 190 11.73 6.38 14.26
C LEU A 190 12.01 5.04 14.93
N PHE A 191 13.15 4.43 14.61
CA PHE A 191 13.62 3.18 15.20
C PHE A 191 14.81 3.48 16.11
N LYS A 192 14.67 3.17 17.40
CA LYS A 192 15.73 3.39 18.38
C LYS A 192 16.48 2.11 18.64
N ARG A 193 17.77 2.07 18.26
CA ARG A 193 18.65 0.96 18.62
C ARG A 193 19.36 1.26 19.94
N PHE A 194 18.91 0.63 21.02
CA PHE A 194 19.42 0.86 22.37
C PHE A 194 20.89 0.49 22.55
N ALA A 195 21.39 -0.49 21.78
CA ALA A 195 22.78 -0.94 21.87
C ALA A 195 23.81 0.17 21.55
N ASP A 196 23.51 1.00 20.55
CA ASP A 196 24.48 1.98 20.01
C ASP A 196 23.98 3.42 20.03
N ASN A 197 22.84 3.69 20.70
CA ASN A 197 22.13 4.99 20.69
C ASN A 197 21.90 5.56 19.29
N LEU A 198 21.79 4.69 18.29
CA LEU A 198 21.63 5.08 16.90
C LEU A 198 20.14 5.12 16.56
N GLU A 199 19.73 6.21 15.92
CA GLU A 199 18.35 6.41 15.46
C GLU A 199 18.29 6.19 13.95
N LEU A 200 17.40 5.29 13.52
CA LEU A 200 17.10 5.07 12.11
C LEU A 200 15.74 5.69 11.79
N GLU A 201 15.61 6.25 10.60
CA GLU A 201 14.38 6.92 10.18
C GLU A 201 13.88 6.44 8.81
N LEU A 202 12.56 6.28 8.73
CA LEU A 202 11.82 6.13 7.48
C LEU A 202 10.78 7.24 7.40
N TRP A 203 10.70 7.87 6.24
CA TRP A 203 9.68 8.87 5.97
C TRP A 203 8.54 8.22 5.19
N THR A 204 7.32 8.72 5.34
CA THR A 204 6.11 8.27 4.59
C THR A 204 4.99 9.29 4.75
N ASP A 205 3.84 9.02 4.12
CA ASP A 205 2.66 9.86 4.14
C ASP A 205 1.57 9.26 5.05
N ALA A 206 0.89 10.09 5.84
CA ALA A 206 -0.20 9.67 6.73
C ALA A 206 -1.39 9.08 5.96
N GLU A 207 -1.77 9.72 4.84
CA GLU A 207 -2.83 9.24 3.95
C GLU A 207 -2.52 7.84 3.42
N PHE A 208 -1.28 7.61 2.97
CA PHE A 208 -0.85 6.30 2.48
C PHE A 208 -0.95 5.22 3.57
N LEU A 209 -0.45 5.51 4.78
CA LEU A 209 -0.49 4.54 5.89
C LEU A 209 -1.93 4.24 6.32
N ALA A 210 -2.78 5.27 6.40
CA ALA A 210 -4.19 5.12 6.77
C ALA A 210 -4.99 4.33 5.73
N ASP A 211 -4.72 4.53 4.44
CA ASP A 211 -5.33 3.75 3.36
C ASP A 211 -4.83 2.30 3.34
N ALA A 212 -3.58 2.08 3.71
CA ALA A 212 -2.94 0.76 3.66
C ALA A 212 -3.33 -0.15 4.84
N SER A 213 -3.63 0.41 6.02
CA SER A 213 -3.93 -0.36 7.23
C SER A 213 -4.90 0.36 8.16
N GLU A 214 -5.93 -0.36 8.60
CA GLU A 214 -6.88 0.12 9.61
C GLU A 214 -6.20 0.40 10.96
N TYR A 215 -5.10 -0.29 11.29
CA TYR A 215 -4.28 0.01 12.47
C TYR A 215 -3.77 1.44 12.44
N TYR A 216 -3.13 1.85 11.34
CA TYR A 216 -2.60 3.21 11.21
C TYR A 216 -3.72 4.24 11.15
N LYS A 217 -4.81 3.94 10.44
CA LYS A 217 -5.99 4.81 10.39
C LYS A 217 -6.58 5.06 11.79
N ALA A 218 -6.69 4.02 12.62
CA ALA A 218 -7.11 4.16 14.00
C ALA A 218 -6.07 4.93 14.84
N LEU A 219 -4.78 4.68 14.63
CA LEU A 219 -3.68 5.37 15.31
C LEU A 219 -3.71 6.88 15.02
N PHE A 220 -3.86 7.29 13.75
CA PHE A 220 -4.00 8.70 13.36
C PHE A 220 -5.28 9.33 13.89
N ALA A 221 -6.41 8.60 13.86
CA ALA A 221 -7.69 9.09 14.37
C ALA A 221 -7.69 9.27 15.91
N SER A 222 -6.87 8.51 16.63
CA SER A 222 -6.80 8.57 18.10
C SER A 222 -6.17 9.86 18.64
N GLY A 223 -5.44 10.61 17.81
CA GLY A 223 -4.69 11.79 18.24
C GLY A 223 -3.50 11.47 19.17
N GLY A 224 -3.15 10.19 19.35
CA GLY A 224 -2.06 9.73 20.22
C GLY A 224 -0.66 9.83 19.61
N ILE A 225 -0.54 10.41 18.41
CA ILE A 225 0.75 10.58 17.71
C ILE A 225 1.32 11.95 18.03
N GLU A 226 2.61 12.00 18.33
CA GLU A 226 3.33 13.23 18.64
C GLU A 226 3.47 14.08 17.37
N THR A 227 2.67 15.15 17.26
CA THR A 227 2.84 16.15 16.21
C THR A 227 4.00 17.07 16.58
N VAL A 228 5.08 17.00 15.81
CA VAL A 228 6.26 17.85 15.98
C VAL A 228 6.03 19.16 15.23
N VAL A 229 5.58 20.19 15.95
CA VAL A 229 5.36 21.55 15.41
C VAL A 229 6.60 22.42 15.67
N LYS A 230 7.20 23.03 14.63
CA LYS A 230 8.34 23.95 14.83
C LYS A 230 8.03 25.36 14.32
N SER A 231 7.97 26.31 15.27
CA SER A 231 7.65 27.73 15.03
C SER A 231 8.68 28.45 14.13
N ARG A 232 8.19 29.11 13.06
CA ARG A 232 8.96 30.03 12.20
C ARG A 232 9.56 31.18 13.02
N LYS A 233 10.85 31.11 13.38
CA LYS A 233 11.57 32.25 13.96
C LYS A 233 11.84 33.32 12.91
N LYS A 234 10.96 34.32 12.85
CA LYS A 234 11.22 35.62 12.22
C LYS A 234 12.36 36.32 13.00
N ARG A 235 13.46 36.62 12.31
CA ARG A 235 14.52 37.52 12.79
C ARG A 235 13.90 38.87 13.22
N GLN A 236 14.10 39.27 14.48
CA GLN A 236 14.56 40.62 14.85
C GLN A 236 15.10 40.64 16.29
N ARG A 237 16.30 41.21 16.44
CA ARG A 237 17.00 41.49 17.70
C ARG A 237 16.18 42.40 18.61
N ALA A 238 16.06 42.08 19.89
CA ALA A 238 16.76 42.76 21.00
C ALA A 238 16.15 42.42 22.37
N ALA A 239 17.05 42.25 23.35
CA ALA A 239 16.88 42.33 24.80
C ALA A 239 15.93 41.33 25.51
N ALA A 240 16.53 40.43 26.28
CA ALA A 240 15.90 39.77 27.43
C ALA A 240 15.55 40.83 28.51
N PRO A 241 14.67 40.51 29.48
CA PRO A 241 15.08 39.62 30.55
C PRO A 241 14.10 38.49 30.90
N THR A 242 14.71 37.49 31.51
CA THR A 242 14.23 36.32 32.23
C THR A 242 12.96 36.55 33.06
N VAL A 243 11.95 35.69 32.88
CA VAL A 243 10.97 35.36 33.92
C VAL A 243 10.78 33.84 33.91
N ALA A 244 11.16 33.22 35.03
CA ALA A 244 10.88 31.83 35.38
C ALA A 244 9.43 31.66 35.83
N LEU A 245 8.97 30.40 35.87
CA LEU A 245 7.70 29.80 36.31
C LEU A 245 6.99 29.12 35.12
N GLU A 246 6.58 27.85 35.14
CA GLU A 246 6.45 26.88 36.22
C GLU A 246 6.29 25.49 35.58
N GLN A 247 7.18 24.54 35.88
CA GLN A 247 6.95 23.12 35.59
C GLN A 247 5.94 22.60 36.61
N LYS A 248 4.68 22.48 36.20
CA LYS A 248 3.67 21.76 36.97
C LYS A 248 3.95 20.27 36.85
N GLN A 249 4.73 19.74 37.79
CA GLN A 249 4.87 18.30 38.03
C GLN A 249 3.48 17.71 38.29
N LEU A 250 3.01 16.91 37.35
CA LEU A 250 1.96 15.91 37.58
C LEU A 250 2.63 14.65 38.15
N PRO A 251 1.96 13.94 39.09
CA PRO A 251 2.55 12.85 39.84
C PRO A 251 2.95 11.70 38.93
N ALA A 252 4.06 11.06 39.28
CA ALA A 252 4.60 9.89 38.59
C ALA A 252 3.50 8.85 38.32
N PRO A 253 3.31 8.40 37.07
CA PRO A 253 2.59 7.17 36.84
C PRO A 253 3.37 6.04 37.53
N ALA A 254 2.62 5.17 38.21
CA ALA A 254 3.10 3.92 38.79
C ALA A 254 4.02 3.19 37.79
N PRO A 255 5.04 2.43 38.26
CA PRO A 255 5.98 1.76 37.36
C PRO A 255 5.18 0.90 36.40
N ALA A 256 5.09 1.35 35.14
CA ALA A 256 4.59 0.53 34.06
C ALA A 256 5.45 -0.72 34.10
N ALA A 257 4.80 -1.87 34.27
CA ALA A 257 5.46 -3.16 34.26
C ALA A 257 6.44 -3.17 33.09
N ASP A 258 7.68 -3.49 33.40
CA ASP A 258 8.74 -3.81 32.47
C ASP A 258 8.24 -4.94 31.56
N LEU A 259 7.63 -4.55 30.44
CA LEU A 259 7.24 -5.41 29.34
C LEU A 259 8.23 -5.21 28.18
N SER A 260 9.50 -4.95 28.49
CA SER A 260 10.58 -5.14 27.52
C SER A 260 10.86 -6.64 27.37
N VAL A 261 9.89 -7.38 26.85
CA VAL A 261 10.25 -8.60 26.13
C VAL A 261 10.94 -8.09 24.88
N ASP A 262 12.26 -8.00 24.95
CA ASP A 262 13.11 -7.67 23.81
C ASP A 262 12.98 -8.82 22.81
N TRP A 263 11.95 -8.73 21.96
CA TRP A 263 11.67 -9.66 20.87
C TRP A 263 12.70 -9.43 19.77
N GLN A 264 13.96 -9.72 20.08
CA GLN A 264 15.14 -9.56 19.24
C GLN A 264 14.78 -9.96 17.80
N ASP A 265 14.58 -8.96 16.95
CA ASP A 265 14.00 -9.17 15.64
C ASP A 265 15.05 -9.91 14.81
N SER A 266 14.62 -10.94 14.07
CA SER A 266 15.54 -11.73 13.24
C SER A 266 16.26 -10.91 12.18
N ASP A 267 15.75 -9.72 11.86
CA ASP A 267 16.33 -8.77 10.91
C ASP A 267 17.16 -7.65 11.57
N ASP A 268 17.32 -7.60 12.91
CA ASP A 268 18.17 -6.59 13.58
C ASP A 268 19.65 -6.68 13.12
N GLU A 269 20.13 -7.88 12.82
CA GLU A 269 21.46 -8.09 12.23
C GLU A 269 21.56 -7.53 10.80
N THR A 270 20.45 -7.60 10.04
CA THR A 270 20.35 -7.00 8.72
C THR A 270 20.46 -5.48 8.83
N ASP A 271 19.83 -4.88 9.83
CA ASP A 271 19.92 -3.44 10.09
C ASP A 271 21.33 -3.01 10.45
N ALA A 272 22.06 -3.79 11.27
CA ALA A 272 23.47 -3.50 11.56
C ALA A 272 24.33 -3.43 10.29
N PHE A 273 24.10 -4.34 9.34
CA PHE A 273 24.77 -4.32 8.03
C PHE A 273 24.38 -3.10 7.18
N LEU A 274 23.10 -2.71 7.18
CA LEU A 274 22.61 -1.56 6.40
C LEU A 274 23.17 -0.23 6.95
N VAL A 275 23.29 -0.11 8.27
CA VAL A 275 23.87 1.05 8.96
C VAL A 275 25.35 1.23 8.61
N GLU A 276 26.13 0.16 8.61
CA GLU A 276 27.56 0.21 8.26
C GLU A 276 27.80 0.79 6.85
N ARG A 277 26.83 0.57 5.94
CA ARG A 277 26.91 1.02 4.54
C ARG A 277 26.15 2.31 4.26
N ASP A 278 25.57 2.94 5.30
CA ASP A 278 24.69 4.10 5.23
C ASP A 278 23.63 3.95 4.11
N TRP A 279 23.03 2.77 4.02
CA TRP A 279 22.09 2.46 2.95
C TRP A 279 20.85 3.37 3.06
N MET A 280 20.52 4.06 1.96
CA MET A 280 19.42 5.03 1.86
C MET A 280 19.49 6.21 2.84
N ASN A 281 20.68 6.59 3.34
CA ASN A 281 20.84 7.61 4.38
C ASN A 281 19.95 7.30 5.61
N CYS A 282 19.84 6.01 5.96
CA CYS A 282 18.93 5.53 7.01
C CYS A 282 19.25 6.09 8.41
N THR A 283 20.47 6.58 8.61
CA THR A 283 20.92 7.15 9.87
C THR A 283 20.54 8.61 9.99
N THR A 284 20.07 9.02 11.17
CA THR A 284 19.78 10.43 11.45
C THR A 284 21.07 11.24 11.50
N THR A 285 21.56 11.66 10.33
CA THR A 285 22.49 12.79 10.25
C THR A 285 21.69 14.03 10.68
N LYS A 286 22.30 15.01 11.35
CA LYS A 286 21.67 16.30 11.71
C LYS A 286 21.33 17.15 10.46
N GLN A 287 20.83 16.54 9.40
CA GLN A 287 20.34 17.20 8.21
C GLN A 287 19.00 17.86 8.55
N ASP A 288 18.93 19.13 8.16
CA ASP A 288 17.84 20.09 8.32
C ASP A 288 16.41 19.52 8.31
N THR A 289 15.94 19.01 9.45
CA THR A 289 14.49 18.87 9.77
C THR A 289 13.84 20.25 10.01
N ALA A 290 14.31 21.27 9.30
CA ALA A 290 14.28 22.66 9.76
C ALA A 290 13.09 23.48 9.26
N GLU A 291 12.17 22.96 8.42
CA GLU A 291 11.21 23.85 7.75
C GLU A 291 9.71 23.46 7.78
N PHE A 292 9.31 22.25 8.20
CA PHE A 292 7.90 21.82 8.13
C PHE A 292 7.44 20.96 9.33
N ASP A 293 6.14 20.96 9.60
CA ASP A 293 5.50 20.16 10.66
C ASP A 293 5.30 18.71 10.20
N TYR A 294 5.54 17.74 11.08
CA TYR A 294 5.37 16.31 10.80
C TYR A 294 4.90 15.54 12.04
N GLN A 295 4.40 14.33 11.81
CA GLN A 295 3.98 13.37 12.82
C GLN A 295 5.09 12.33 13.06
N GLU A 296 5.41 12.06 14.32
CA GLU A 296 6.44 11.08 14.69
C GLU A 296 5.82 9.83 15.33
N ILE A 297 6.17 8.66 14.79
CA ILE A 297 5.79 7.35 15.32
C ILE A 297 7.07 6.62 15.75
N LYS A 298 7.18 6.30 17.04
CA LYS A 298 8.28 5.50 17.58
C LYS A 298 7.97 4.02 17.38
N VAL A 299 8.84 3.32 16.67
CA VAL A 299 8.71 1.88 16.38
C VAL A 299 9.67 1.12 17.29
N HIS A 300 9.13 0.22 18.11
CA HIS A 300 9.89 -0.51 19.14
C HIS A 300 10.02 -2.01 18.89
N GLU A 301 9.07 -2.62 18.18
CA GLU A 301 8.95 -4.09 18.10
C GLU A 301 9.33 -4.67 16.74
N THR A 302 9.86 -3.86 15.82
CA THR A 302 10.14 -4.27 14.45
C THR A 302 11.43 -3.63 13.94
N ALA A 303 12.25 -4.42 13.25
CA ALA A 303 13.46 -3.96 12.59
C ALA A 303 13.16 -2.96 11.46
N TYR A 304 14.11 -2.05 11.22
CA TYR A 304 14.07 -1.05 10.16
C TYR A 304 13.92 -1.70 8.78
N SER A 305 14.72 -2.74 8.49
CA SER A 305 14.66 -3.46 7.23
C SER A 305 13.33 -4.18 7.01
N THR A 306 12.76 -4.78 8.06
CA THR A 306 11.42 -5.39 8.01
C THR A 306 10.35 -4.33 7.69
N MET A 307 10.35 -3.18 8.38
CA MET A 307 9.40 -2.11 8.07
C MET A 307 9.58 -1.60 6.64
N CYS A 308 10.82 -1.38 6.20
CA CYS A 308 11.12 -0.91 4.83
C CYS A 308 10.56 -1.88 3.77
N ALA A 309 10.76 -3.19 3.96
CA ALA A 309 10.22 -4.21 3.06
C ALA A 309 8.67 -4.25 3.08
N VAL A 310 8.04 -4.06 4.24
CA VAL A 310 6.58 -4.03 4.34
C VAL A 310 5.99 -2.75 3.73
N LEU A 311 6.60 -1.58 3.92
CA LEU A 311 6.17 -0.36 3.26
C LEU A 311 6.27 -0.47 1.73
N LEU A 312 7.35 -1.07 1.22
CA LEU A 312 7.46 -1.39 -0.21
C LEU A 312 6.34 -2.32 -0.66
N TYR A 313 6.04 -3.36 0.12
CA TYR A 313 4.94 -4.27 -0.17
C TYR A 313 3.60 -3.54 -0.25
N LEU A 314 3.31 -2.65 0.70
CA LEU A 314 2.08 -1.88 0.70
C LEU A 314 1.96 -0.95 -0.52
N GLN A 315 3.08 -0.46 -1.06
CA GLN A 315 3.09 0.38 -2.26
C GLN A 315 3.07 -0.39 -3.59
N SER A 316 3.74 -1.55 -3.65
CA SER A 316 4.06 -2.24 -4.91
C SER A 316 3.57 -3.69 -4.98
N GLY A 317 3.14 -4.27 -3.87
CA GLY A 317 2.83 -5.69 -3.72
C GLY A 317 4.07 -6.60 -3.71
N LEU A 318 5.28 -6.04 -3.72
CA LEU A 318 6.53 -6.81 -3.77
C LEU A 318 7.13 -6.96 -2.39
N ILE A 319 7.40 -8.21 -2.02
CA ILE A 319 8.17 -8.58 -0.84
C ILE A 319 9.08 -9.75 -1.17
N LYS A 320 10.28 -9.76 -0.59
CA LYS A 320 11.24 -10.86 -0.73
C LYS A 320 11.57 -11.41 0.64
N PHE A 321 11.43 -12.72 0.78
CA PHE A 321 11.72 -13.41 2.02
C PHE A 321 13.14 -13.98 2.01
N ALA A 322 13.82 -13.83 3.14
CA ALA A 322 15.08 -14.49 3.39
C ALA A 322 14.85 -15.94 3.84
N PRO A 323 15.78 -16.87 3.54
CA PRO A 323 15.76 -18.20 4.14
C PRO A 323 15.81 -18.13 5.67
N LEU A 324 15.23 -19.13 6.33
CA LEU A 324 15.25 -19.22 7.80
C LEU A 324 16.68 -19.38 8.32
N ARG A 325 16.97 -18.76 9.48
CA ARG A 325 18.27 -18.89 10.14
C ARG A 325 18.58 -20.35 10.49
N SER A 326 17.56 -21.07 10.95
CA SER A 326 17.59 -22.50 11.29
C SER A 326 17.83 -23.43 10.09
N SER A 327 17.59 -22.97 8.86
CA SER A 327 17.85 -23.74 7.63
C SER A 327 19.31 -23.63 7.16
N SER A 328 20.09 -22.71 7.74
CA SER A 328 21.52 -22.55 7.42
C SER A 328 22.44 -23.44 8.28
N SER A 329 21.90 -24.06 9.33
CA SER A 329 22.53 -25.04 10.19
C SER A 329 22.34 -26.47 9.65
N SER A 330 22.84 -26.75 8.44
CA SER A 330 22.96 -28.12 7.95
C SER A 330 24.13 -28.81 8.65
N ALA A 331 23.87 -29.97 9.27
CA ALA A 331 24.76 -30.76 10.14
C ALA A 331 26.11 -31.24 9.54
N ALA A 332 26.48 -30.84 8.32
CA ALA A 332 27.75 -31.22 7.70
C ALA A 332 28.89 -30.22 8.02
N ASP A 333 28.57 -28.95 8.29
CA ASP A 333 29.53 -27.91 8.67
C ASP A 333 28.89 -27.09 9.80
N ALA A 334 29.23 -27.41 11.05
CA ALA A 334 28.91 -26.55 12.20
C ALA A 334 29.76 -25.28 12.10
N LEU A 335 29.39 -24.39 11.18
CA LEU A 335 30.00 -23.09 11.00
C LEU A 335 29.86 -22.33 12.31
N SER A 336 30.95 -21.70 12.74
CA SER A 336 30.91 -20.80 13.89
C SER A 336 29.87 -19.69 13.66
N PRO A 337 29.28 -19.10 14.72
CA PRO A 337 28.37 -17.97 14.59
C PRO A 337 28.93 -16.84 13.71
N ASP A 338 30.24 -16.59 13.79
CA ASP A 338 30.95 -15.60 12.98
C ASP A 338 31.00 -15.95 11.48
N GLU A 339 31.11 -17.24 11.13
CA GLU A 339 31.11 -17.70 9.75
C GLU A 339 29.70 -17.67 9.14
N LEU A 340 28.67 -17.97 9.93
CA LEU A 340 27.27 -17.81 9.53
C LEU A 340 26.94 -16.34 9.27
N LEU A 341 27.40 -15.44 10.15
CA LEU A 341 27.29 -14.00 9.96
C LEU A 341 28.01 -13.53 8.69
N LYS A 342 29.25 -13.98 8.44
CA LYS A 342 29.98 -13.66 7.21
C LYS A 342 29.25 -14.16 5.95
N LYS A 343 28.72 -15.38 5.97
CA LYS A 343 27.96 -15.94 4.83
C LYS A 343 26.68 -15.15 4.56
N ARG A 344 25.98 -14.73 5.63
CA ARG A 344 24.80 -13.85 5.53
C ARG A 344 25.17 -12.47 5.00
N HIS A 345 26.23 -11.85 5.51
CA HIS A 345 26.75 -10.57 5.00
C HIS A 345 27.14 -10.66 3.52
N ALA A 346 27.77 -11.75 3.09
CA ALA A 346 28.11 -11.98 1.69
C ALA A 346 26.86 -12.10 0.80
N ALA A 347 25.82 -12.81 1.29
CA ALA A 347 24.53 -12.90 0.59
C ALA A 347 23.82 -11.54 0.50
N LEU A 348 23.83 -10.75 1.58
CA LEU A 348 23.30 -9.39 1.61
C LEU A 348 24.07 -8.46 0.66
N THR A 349 25.40 -8.52 0.66
CA THR A 349 26.26 -7.76 -0.24
C THR A 349 25.94 -8.08 -1.70
N LYS A 350 25.86 -9.38 -2.05
CA LYS A 350 25.50 -9.82 -3.40
C LYS A 350 24.09 -9.37 -3.80
N SER A 351 23.13 -9.41 -2.88
CA SER A 351 21.76 -8.94 -3.12
C SER A 351 21.73 -7.44 -3.37
N LEU A 352 22.50 -6.66 -2.60
CA LEU A 352 22.57 -5.21 -2.71
C LEU A 352 23.33 -4.77 -3.97
N GLU A 353 24.37 -5.49 -4.37
CA GLU A 353 25.06 -5.25 -5.65
C GLU A 353 24.15 -5.56 -6.85
N ALA A 354 23.34 -6.62 -6.76
CA ALA A 354 22.42 -6.98 -7.83
C ALA A 354 21.25 -6.00 -7.94
N GLN A 355 20.73 -5.50 -6.81
CA GLN A 355 19.56 -4.62 -6.74
C GLN A 355 19.73 -3.57 -5.62
N PRO A 356 20.54 -2.53 -5.85
CA PRO A 356 20.93 -1.56 -4.81
C PRO A 356 19.76 -0.71 -4.30
N THR A 357 18.71 -0.62 -5.11
CA THR A 357 17.52 0.19 -4.86
C THR A 357 16.38 -0.59 -4.22
N LEU A 358 16.56 -1.89 -3.89
CA LEU A 358 15.55 -2.73 -3.25
C LEU A 358 16.01 -3.13 -1.84
N PRO A 359 15.09 -3.21 -0.84
CA PRO A 359 15.46 -3.71 0.47
C PRO A 359 15.98 -5.14 0.37
N PRO A 360 16.87 -5.52 1.30
CA PRO A 360 17.30 -6.91 1.41
C PRO A 360 16.09 -7.81 1.68
N ALA A 361 16.26 -9.10 1.41
CA ALA A 361 15.26 -10.09 1.77
C ALA A 361 15.11 -10.14 3.30
N VAL A 362 13.87 -10.19 3.77
CA VAL A 362 13.50 -10.07 5.19
C VAL A 362 12.98 -11.38 5.75
N SER A 363 13.11 -11.57 7.07
CA SER A 363 12.64 -12.76 7.76
C SER A 363 11.13 -12.94 7.63
N PRO A 364 10.63 -14.12 7.19
CA PRO A 364 9.19 -14.37 7.13
C PRO A 364 8.53 -14.28 8.51
N LYS A 365 9.24 -14.59 9.59
CA LYS A 365 8.72 -14.45 10.96
C LYS A 365 8.48 -12.99 11.34
N SER A 366 9.43 -12.13 11.01
CA SER A 366 9.39 -10.70 11.32
C SER A 366 8.29 -10.01 10.51
N VAL A 367 8.17 -10.37 9.22
CA VAL A 367 7.07 -9.92 8.37
C VAL A 367 5.73 -10.40 8.89
N TYR A 368 5.59 -11.67 9.30
CA TYR A 368 4.33 -12.18 9.85
C TYR A 368 3.90 -11.39 11.10
N ARG A 369 4.83 -11.12 12.03
CA ARG A 369 4.57 -10.32 13.23
C ARG A 369 4.05 -8.93 12.88
N LEU A 370 4.74 -8.22 11.98
CA LEU A 370 4.32 -6.89 11.55
C LEU A 370 3.00 -6.94 10.78
N ALA A 371 2.81 -7.92 9.90
CA ALA A 371 1.56 -8.08 9.16
C ALA A 371 0.37 -8.43 10.06
N HIS A 372 0.61 -9.14 11.15
CA HIS A 372 -0.39 -9.40 12.19
C HIS A 372 -0.76 -8.11 12.93
N LEU A 373 0.22 -7.30 13.32
CA LEU A 373 -0.02 -5.98 13.95
C LEU A 373 -0.79 -5.03 13.02
N LEU A 374 -0.47 -5.04 11.72
CA LEU A 374 -1.11 -4.18 10.71
C LEU A 374 -2.43 -4.74 10.16
N GLU A 375 -2.88 -5.90 10.66
CA GLU A 375 -4.09 -6.62 10.21
C GLU A 375 -4.12 -6.92 8.70
N ARG A 376 -2.95 -7.21 8.12
CA ARG A 376 -2.77 -7.54 6.70
C ARG A 376 -2.78 -9.05 6.46
N ASN A 377 -3.97 -9.62 6.35
CA ASN A 377 -4.17 -11.07 6.15
C ASN A 377 -3.47 -11.62 4.89
N ASP A 378 -3.43 -10.83 3.82
CA ASP A 378 -2.74 -11.18 2.57
C ASP A 378 -1.23 -11.35 2.76
N LEU A 379 -0.63 -10.46 3.55
CA LEU A 379 0.80 -10.49 3.85
C LEU A 379 1.14 -11.55 4.90
N GLN A 380 0.27 -11.76 5.88
CA GLN A 380 0.38 -12.86 6.84
C GLN A 380 0.46 -14.21 6.10
N GLN A 381 -0.46 -14.47 5.17
CA GLN A 381 -0.46 -15.72 4.41
C GLN A 381 0.82 -15.91 3.58
N LYS A 382 1.28 -14.85 2.90
CA LYS A 382 2.55 -14.90 2.14
C LYS A 382 3.75 -15.23 3.03
N ALA A 383 3.77 -14.69 4.24
CA ALA A 383 4.83 -14.97 5.22
C ALA A 383 4.74 -16.42 5.73
N LEU A 384 3.54 -16.94 5.98
CA LEU A 384 3.31 -18.34 6.36
C LEU A 384 3.70 -19.33 5.26
N ASP A 385 3.34 -19.04 3.99
CA ASP A 385 3.72 -19.88 2.84
C ASP A 385 5.24 -19.90 2.66
N SER A 386 5.89 -18.74 2.84
CA SER A 386 7.34 -18.63 2.81
C SER A 386 7.98 -19.35 3.99
N LEU A 387 7.38 -19.32 5.18
CA LEU A 387 7.87 -20.05 6.35
C LEU A 387 7.82 -21.56 6.07
N ALA A 388 6.65 -22.07 5.67
CA ALA A 388 6.42 -23.48 5.38
C ALA A 388 7.39 -24.03 4.32
N SER A 389 7.58 -23.29 3.22
CA SER A 389 8.48 -23.69 2.14
C SER A 389 9.97 -23.68 2.50
N ASN A 390 10.35 -22.96 3.57
CA ASN A 390 11.74 -22.88 4.04
C ASN A 390 12.02 -23.77 5.26
N LEU A 391 11.02 -24.48 5.80
CA LEU A 391 11.22 -25.41 6.90
C LEU A 391 12.12 -26.56 6.46
N THR A 392 13.06 -26.91 7.33
CA THR A 392 14.00 -28.01 7.11
C THR A 392 14.03 -28.90 8.34
N ILE A 393 14.22 -30.20 8.16
CA ILE A 393 14.33 -31.18 9.25
C ILE A 393 15.34 -30.74 10.33
N PRO A 394 16.59 -30.33 10.02
CA PRO A 394 17.54 -29.92 11.05
C PRO A 394 17.13 -28.65 11.81
N GLY A 395 16.37 -27.75 11.19
CA GLY A 395 15.94 -26.48 11.78
C GLY A 395 14.55 -26.51 12.43
N ALA A 396 13.76 -27.56 12.21
CA ALA A 396 12.35 -27.59 12.59
C ALA A 396 12.13 -27.49 14.11
N ALA A 397 13.01 -28.10 14.92
CA ALA A 397 12.93 -28.00 16.37
C ALA A 397 13.20 -26.56 16.85
N ASP A 398 14.21 -25.89 16.31
CA ASP A 398 14.53 -24.50 16.68
C ASP A 398 13.39 -23.53 16.30
N GLU A 399 12.72 -23.79 15.17
CA GLU A 399 11.55 -23.00 14.76
C GLU A 399 10.31 -23.28 15.62
N LEU A 400 10.08 -24.54 16.01
CA LEU A 400 8.90 -24.92 16.81
C LEU A 400 8.93 -24.28 18.19
N PHE A 401 10.10 -24.21 18.82
CA PHE A 401 10.28 -23.59 20.13
C PHE A 401 10.74 -22.13 20.06
N SER A 402 10.70 -21.53 18.87
CA SER A 402 11.02 -20.12 18.73
C SER A 402 9.98 -19.25 19.46
N PRO A 403 10.36 -18.06 19.97
CA PRO A 403 9.44 -17.16 20.64
C PRO A 403 8.20 -16.80 19.78
N VAL A 404 8.37 -16.76 18.45
CA VAL A 404 7.28 -16.48 17.51
C VAL A 404 6.27 -17.63 17.47
N SER A 405 6.73 -18.88 17.43
CA SER A 405 5.84 -20.05 17.51
C SER A 405 5.15 -20.15 18.88
N VAL A 406 5.76 -19.64 19.95
CA VAL A 406 5.12 -19.55 21.27
C VAL A 406 4.02 -18.49 21.31
N ALA A 407 4.21 -17.36 20.62
CA ALA A 407 3.29 -16.22 20.64
C ALA A 407 2.16 -16.29 19.59
N TYR A 408 2.36 -16.99 18.46
CA TYR A 408 1.43 -16.99 17.33
C TYR A 408 1.01 -18.40 16.91
N ASP A 409 -0.27 -18.73 17.10
CA ASP A 409 -0.78 -20.09 16.92
C ASP A 409 -0.76 -20.56 15.46
N GLN A 410 -0.95 -19.68 14.48
CA GLN A 410 -0.88 -20.08 13.06
C GLN A 410 0.55 -20.47 12.66
N VAL A 411 1.54 -19.73 13.15
CA VAL A 411 2.96 -20.06 12.95
C VAL A 411 3.27 -21.39 13.64
N ARG A 412 2.86 -21.53 14.91
CA ARG A 412 3.00 -22.76 15.70
C ARG A 412 2.45 -23.96 14.94
N LYS A 413 1.23 -23.85 14.41
CA LYS A 413 0.54 -24.94 13.71
C LYS A 413 1.32 -25.43 12.51
N ILE A 414 1.81 -24.53 11.64
CA ILE A 414 2.56 -24.92 10.44
C ILE A 414 3.83 -25.69 10.80
N VAL A 415 4.59 -25.18 11.76
CA VAL A 415 5.84 -25.83 12.18
C VAL A 415 5.54 -27.14 12.92
N PHE A 416 4.50 -27.18 13.73
CA PHE A 416 4.06 -28.37 14.46
C PHE A 416 3.66 -29.50 13.51
N ASP A 417 2.79 -29.21 12.53
CA ASP A 417 2.35 -30.18 11.53
C ASP A 417 3.55 -30.77 10.78
N PHE A 418 4.50 -29.92 10.36
CA PHE A 418 5.74 -30.36 9.72
C PHE A 418 6.59 -31.27 10.63
N VAL A 419 6.72 -30.94 11.92
CA VAL A 419 7.49 -31.75 12.88
C VAL A 419 6.83 -33.10 13.13
N VAL A 420 5.50 -33.16 13.24
CA VAL A 420 4.75 -34.41 13.42
C VAL A 420 4.91 -35.31 12.19
N GLU A 421 4.74 -34.75 10.99
CA GLU A 421 4.90 -35.50 9.73
C GLU A 421 6.32 -36.05 9.53
N ASN A 422 7.34 -35.36 10.04
CA ASN A 422 8.75 -35.73 9.86
C ASN A 422 9.42 -36.20 11.18
N TRP A 423 8.62 -36.65 12.15
CA TRP A 423 9.06 -36.86 13.53
C TRP A 423 10.25 -37.82 13.65
N ASP A 424 10.26 -38.91 12.87
CA ASP A 424 11.31 -39.92 12.92
C ASP A 424 12.70 -39.35 12.58
N GLU A 425 12.74 -38.35 11.71
CA GLU A 425 13.96 -37.65 11.30
C GLU A 425 14.27 -36.48 12.24
N VAL A 426 13.26 -35.75 12.71
CA VAL A 426 13.44 -34.61 13.61
C VAL A 426 13.98 -35.06 14.98
N LYS A 427 13.48 -36.17 15.54
CA LYS A 427 13.87 -36.65 16.88
C LYS A 427 15.36 -37.00 17.01
N VAL A 428 16.03 -37.30 15.89
CA VAL A 428 17.46 -37.62 15.86
C VAL A 428 18.35 -36.40 15.61
N THR A 429 17.79 -35.22 15.34
CA THR A 429 18.55 -33.99 15.09
C THR A 429 19.26 -33.46 16.34
N GLU A 430 20.32 -32.68 16.12
CA GLU A 430 21.04 -31.98 17.20
C GLU A 430 20.19 -30.89 17.85
N ALA A 431 19.41 -30.15 17.05
CA ALA A 431 18.49 -29.12 17.54
C ALA A 431 17.48 -29.72 18.53
N TRP A 432 16.85 -30.86 18.19
CA TRP A 432 15.94 -31.55 19.10
C TRP A 432 16.64 -32.05 20.38
N ARG A 433 17.86 -32.58 20.26
CA ARG A 433 18.65 -33.00 21.43
C ARG A 433 19.01 -31.82 22.34
N ALA A 434 19.33 -30.66 21.77
CA ALA A 434 19.61 -29.44 22.51
C ALA A 434 18.37 -28.94 23.27
N VAL A 435 17.20 -28.90 22.60
CA VAL A 435 15.92 -28.55 23.24
C VAL A 435 15.61 -29.50 24.40
N ARG A 436 15.72 -30.81 24.17
CA ARG A 436 15.49 -31.83 25.22
C ARG A 436 16.43 -31.67 26.41
N SER A 437 17.69 -31.37 26.17
CA SER A 437 18.69 -31.11 27.21
C SER A 437 18.38 -29.83 28.01
N ASN A 438 17.96 -28.76 27.33
CA ASN A 438 17.60 -27.50 27.98
C ASN A 438 16.37 -27.66 28.88
N VAL A 439 15.36 -28.39 28.41
CA VAL A 439 14.18 -28.76 29.20
C VAL A 439 14.56 -29.64 30.40
N ALA A 440 15.42 -30.64 30.21
CA ALA A 440 15.86 -31.55 31.29
C ALA A 440 16.72 -30.87 32.36
N ARG A 441 17.48 -29.82 32.00
CA ARG A 441 18.36 -29.07 32.93
C ARG A 441 17.64 -27.96 33.70
N GLY A 442 16.38 -27.67 33.39
CA GLY A 442 15.63 -26.59 34.06
C GLY A 442 16.30 -25.22 33.97
N HIS A 443 17.14 -24.98 32.97
CA HIS A 443 17.89 -23.73 32.79
C HIS A 443 17.65 -23.18 31.39
N GLY A 444 16.76 -22.19 31.34
CA GLY A 444 16.51 -21.35 30.17
C GLY A 444 15.50 -20.28 30.56
N GLN A 445 15.96 -19.04 30.70
CA GLN A 445 15.13 -17.86 30.93
C GLN A 445 14.36 -17.43 29.66
N ALA A 446 14.18 -18.33 28.68
CA ALA A 446 13.44 -18.12 27.45
C ALA A 446 12.38 -19.22 27.32
N ALA A 447 11.11 -18.81 27.23
CA ALA A 447 9.89 -19.63 27.02
C ALA A 447 9.40 -20.43 28.25
N ALA A 448 8.72 -19.80 29.21
CA ALA A 448 7.28 -19.46 29.20
C ALA A 448 6.37 -20.69 28.98
N GLU A 449 5.33 -20.86 29.80
CA GLU A 449 4.36 -21.99 29.81
C GLU A 449 4.01 -22.56 28.42
N GLY A 450 3.97 -21.72 27.38
CA GLY A 450 3.73 -22.12 25.99
C GLY A 450 4.73 -23.12 25.39
N ALA A 451 6.03 -23.12 25.74
CA ALA A 451 6.97 -24.13 25.21
C ALA A 451 6.80 -25.51 25.85
N ALA A 452 6.45 -25.55 27.14
CA ALA A 452 6.08 -26.79 27.82
C ALA A 452 4.78 -27.35 27.23
N GLN A 453 3.78 -26.50 26.99
CA GLN A 453 2.54 -26.89 26.33
C GLN A 453 2.79 -27.45 24.92
N ILE A 454 3.61 -26.79 24.10
CA ILE A 454 4.01 -27.30 22.78
C ILE A 454 4.64 -28.70 22.88
N LEU A 455 5.52 -28.92 23.87
CA LEU A 455 6.15 -30.22 24.07
C LEU A 455 5.13 -31.30 24.48
N PHE A 456 4.19 -30.98 25.36
CA PHE A 456 3.13 -31.90 25.77
C PHE A 456 2.22 -32.26 24.59
N ASP A 457 1.78 -31.26 23.82
CA ASP A 457 0.92 -31.46 22.65
C ASP A 457 1.63 -32.29 21.59
N LEU A 458 2.93 -32.06 21.39
CA LEU A 458 3.75 -32.83 20.46
C LEU A 458 3.85 -34.30 20.88
N LEU A 459 4.14 -34.56 22.16
CA LEU A 459 4.21 -35.92 22.69
C LEU A 459 2.85 -36.64 22.62
N ALA A 460 1.75 -35.93 22.83
CA ALA A 460 0.41 -36.48 22.65
C ALA A 460 0.15 -36.86 21.19
N ALA A 461 0.40 -35.95 20.25
CA ALA A 461 0.19 -36.17 18.82
C ALA A 461 1.02 -37.34 18.27
N ILE A 462 2.28 -37.48 18.70
CA ILE A 462 3.17 -38.57 18.28
C ILE A 462 2.71 -39.93 18.84
N ASN A 463 2.13 -39.96 20.05
CA ASN A 463 1.66 -41.21 20.65
C ASN A 463 0.32 -41.69 20.05
N ASP A 464 -0.45 -40.77 19.47
CA ASP A 464 -1.72 -41.05 18.79
C ASP A 464 -1.56 -41.33 17.28
N SER A 465 -0.35 -41.15 16.73
CA SER A 465 0.03 -41.42 15.33
C SER A 465 0.69 -42.79 15.19
#